data_AF-A0A2A5JD49-F1
#
_entry.id   AF-A0A2A5JD49-F1
#
_cell.length_a   1.000
_cell.length_b   1.000
_cell.length_c   1.000
_cell.angle_alpha   90.00
_cell.angle_beta   90.00
_cell.angle_gamma   90.00
#
_symmetry.space_group_name_H-M   'P 1'
#
loop_
_entity.id
_entity.type
_entity.pdbx_description
1 polymer ?
#
loop_
_entity_poly.entity_id
_entity_poly.type
_entity_poly.pdbx_seq_one_letter_code
_entity_poly.pdbx_strand_id
1 'polypeptide(L)'
;MMSHAPNTPRRTLAVLGVFGVVVVVVVAGALWWFARGDDALAGENLDSFPAVDHSILSAQQSALLGVLEQEWESGSPGTKYAEGVEESWCADFVSWSMNQIGTPFSNPNSGSWRIPGVYTLQEYYESVDAFVPYGQDYQPKVGDTILYGDSSPFGQHVNVVLVNDGGTLTTVGGNENNKVMLHRIVPSEVPGIVGFGVI
;
A
#
# COMPACT_ATOMS: atom_id res chain seq x y z
N MET A 1 -68.47 -30.10 27.22
CA MET A 1 -67.11 -30.52 26.79
C MET A 1 -66.33 -29.27 26.45
N MET A 2 -65.48 -28.81 27.37
CA MET A 2 -64.63 -27.61 27.19
C MET A 2 -63.37 -28.01 26.44
N SER A 3 -63.10 -27.36 25.30
CA SER A 3 -61.84 -27.52 24.56
C SER A 3 -60.85 -26.45 25.03
N HIS A 4 -59.70 -26.86 25.56
CA HIS A 4 -58.57 -25.98 25.90
C HIS A 4 -57.76 -25.66 24.63
N ALA A 5 -57.68 -24.39 24.26
CA ALA A 5 -56.72 -23.92 23.26
C ALA A 5 -55.32 -23.79 23.88
N PRO A 6 -54.24 -24.23 23.20
CA PRO A 6 -52.89 -24.08 23.72
C PRO A 6 -52.41 -22.64 23.55
N ASN A 7 -52.07 -22.00 24.68
CA ASN A 7 -51.42 -20.70 24.70
C ASN A 7 -49.99 -20.85 24.20
N THR A 8 -49.71 -20.42 22.96
CA THR A 8 -48.32 -20.30 22.47
C THR A 8 -47.62 -19.23 23.31
N PRO A 9 -46.45 -19.50 23.94
CA PRO A 9 -45.87 -18.57 24.89
C PRO A 9 -45.23 -17.39 24.13
N ARG A 10 -45.73 -16.17 24.35
CA ARG A 10 -45.09 -14.91 23.89
C ARG A 10 -43.61 -14.80 24.24
N ARG A 11 -43.13 -15.56 25.24
CA ARG A 11 -41.72 -15.65 25.64
C ARG A 11 -40.82 -16.32 24.61
N THR A 12 -41.30 -17.34 23.89
CA THR A 12 -40.49 -18.04 22.87
C THR A 12 -40.25 -17.16 21.64
N LEU A 13 -41.25 -16.37 21.25
CA LEU A 13 -41.13 -15.38 20.17
C LEU A 13 -40.19 -14.21 20.53
N ALA A 14 -40.21 -13.75 21.79
CA ALA A 14 -39.30 -12.71 22.26
C ALA A 14 -37.83 -13.18 22.31
N VAL A 15 -37.57 -14.41 22.75
CA VAL A 15 -36.22 -14.99 22.79
C VAL A 15 -35.67 -15.23 21.38
N LEU A 16 -36.51 -15.70 20.44
CA LEU A 16 -36.12 -15.83 19.02
C LEU A 16 -35.84 -14.48 18.35
N GLY A 17 -36.64 -13.45 18.69
CA GLY A 17 -36.42 -12.08 18.19
C GLY A 17 -35.10 -11.48 18.70
N VAL A 18 -34.79 -11.65 19.98
CA VAL A 18 -33.51 -11.17 20.56
C VAL A 18 -32.33 -11.94 19.97
N PHE A 19 -32.43 -13.26 19.81
CA PHE A 19 -31.36 -14.06 19.22
C PHE A 19 -31.11 -13.70 17.74
N GLY A 20 -32.17 -13.43 16.97
CA GLY A 20 -32.07 -12.94 15.60
C GLY A 20 -31.35 -11.59 15.51
N VAL A 21 -31.67 -10.65 16.41
CA VAL A 21 -30.99 -9.34 16.46
C VAL A 21 -29.52 -9.48 16.82
N VAL A 22 -29.15 -10.32 17.80
CA VAL A 22 -27.74 -10.55 18.15
C VAL A 22 -26.97 -11.16 16.98
N VAL A 23 -27.53 -12.16 16.30
CA VAL A 23 -26.87 -12.77 15.13
C VAL A 23 -26.67 -11.74 14.01
N VAL A 24 -27.67 -10.90 13.72
CA VAL A 24 -27.54 -9.84 12.70
C VAL A 24 -26.46 -8.83 13.08
N VAL A 25 -26.37 -8.42 14.36
CA VAL A 25 -25.34 -7.48 14.83
C VAL A 25 -23.95 -8.11 14.78
N VAL A 26 -23.80 -9.38 15.15
CA VAL A 26 -22.51 -10.09 15.07
C VAL A 26 -22.07 -10.28 13.62
N VAL A 27 -22.99 -10.67 12.73
CA VAL A 27 -22.70 -10.81 11.30
C VAL A 27 -22.39 -9.46 10.67
N ALA A 28 -23.16 -8.41 10.98
CA ALA A 28 -22.87 -7.06 10.50
C ALA A 28 -21.54 -6.54 11.03
N GLY A 29 -21.22 -6.77 12.31
CA GLY A 29 -19.94 -6.41 12.90
C GLY A 29 -18.77 -7.19 12.29
N ALA A 30 -18.94 -8.49 12.01
CA ALA A 30 -17.95 -9.30 11.33
C ALA A 30 -17.76 -8.84 9.88
N LEU A 31 -18.83 -8.61 9.13
CA LEU A 31 -18.77 -8.09 7.75
C LEU A 31 -18.12 -6.71 7.70
N TRP A 32 -18.43 -5.83 8.65
CA TRP A 32 -17.84 -4.50 8.78
C TRP A 32 -16.37 -4.53 9.19
N TRP A 33 -15.95 -5.54 9.95
CA TRP A 33 -14.55 -5.81 10.30
C TRP A 33 -13.77 -6.39 9.12
N PHE A 34 -14.35 -7.36 8.40
CA PHE A 34 -13.75 -7.92 7.18
C PHE A 34 -13.65 -6.89 6.05
N ALA A 35 -14.59 -5.95 5.97
CA ALA A 35 -14.55 -4.86 4.99
C ALA A 35 -13.53 -3.75 5.32
N ARG A 36 -13.02 -3.67 6.56
CA ARG A 36 -12.02 -2.65 6.99
C ARG A 36 -10.57 -3.04 6.79
N GLY A 37 -10.30 -4.30 6.46
CA GLY A 37 -8.93 -4.77 6.26
C GLY A 37 -8.19 -4.07 5.13
N ASP A 38 -8.92 -3.32 4.29
CA ASP A 38 -8.41 -2.59 3.13
C ASP A 38 -8.63 -1.06 3.25
N ASP A 39 -8.80 -0.53 4.47
CA ASP A 39 -8.88 0.91 4.69
C ASP A 39 -7.58 1.60 4.22
N ALA A 40 -7.72 2.76 3.59
CA ALA A 40 -6.59 3.53 3.10
C ALA A 40 -5.70 4.02 4.26
N LEU A 41 -4.38 3.84 4.15
CA LEU A 41 -3.42 4.39 5.08
C LEU A 41 -3.35 5.93 4.96
N ALA A 42 -3.40 6.45 3.73
CA ALA A 42 -3.62 7.85 3.44
C ALA A 42 -4.41 8.01 2.14
N GLY A 43 -5.13 9.14 2.01
CA GLY A 43 -5.93 9.45 0.83
C GLY A 43 -6.98 8.38 0.52
N GLU A 44 -7.03 7.95 -0.73
CA GLU A 44 -7.93 6.92 -1.24
C GLU A 44 -7.14 5.63 -1.52
N ASN A 45 -7.68 4.48 -1.12
CA ASN A 45 -7.17 3.17 -1.52
C ASN A 45 -7.82 2.78 -2.86
N LEU A 46 -7.02 2.31 -3.82
CA LEU A 46 -7.50 1.94 -5.15
C LEU A 46 -7.57 0.42 -5.30
N ASP A 47 -8.60 -0.05 -6.00
CA ASP A 47 -8.86 -1.48 -6.28
C ASP A 47 -8.40 -1.92 -7.68
N SER A 48 -7.84 -0.99 -8.46
CA SER A 48 -7.43 -1.20 -9.84
C SER A 48 -6.12 -0.49 -10.15
N PHE A 49 -5.22 -1.20 -10.83
CA PHE A 49 -3.98 -0.61 -11.32
C PHE A 49 -4.29 0.48 -12.37
N PRO A 50 -3.69 1.68 -12.26
CA PRO A 50 -4.01 2.78 -13.16
C PRO A 50 -3.53 2.48 -14.58
N ALA A 51 -4.35 2.84 -15.57
CA ALA A 51 -3.90 2.88 -16.95
C ALA A 51 -2.93 4.04 -17.14
N VAL A 52 -1.66 3.74 -17.42
CA VAL A 52 -0.61 4.72 -17.72
C VAL A 52 -0.32 4.73 -19.22
N ASP A 53 -0.19 5.91 -19.81
CA ASP A 53 0.19 6.02 -21.23
C ASP A 53 1.67 5.65 -21.41
N HIS A 54 1.94 4.44 -21.91
CA HIS A 54 3.30 3.96 -22.15
C HIS A 54 4.02 4.71 -23.28
N SER A 55 3.31 5.44 -24.14
CA SER A 55 3.94 6.16 -25.26
C SER A 55 4.79 7.35 -24.82
N ILE A 56 4.56 7.84 -23.60
CA ILE A 56 5.31 8.94 -22.98
C ILE A 56 6.35 8.47 -21.97
N LEU A 57 6.47 7.15 -21.73
CA LEU A 57 7.38 6.57 -20.76
C LEU A 57 8.72 6.16 -21.39
N SER A 58 9.77 6.21 -20.58
CA SER A 58 11.03 5.54 -20.92
C SER A 58 10.85 4.02 -20.92
N ALA A 59 11.78 3.31 -21.56
CA ALA A 59 11.78 1.85 -21.54
C ALA A 59 11.90 1.30 -20.10
N GLN A 60 12.70 1.95 -19.26
CA GLN A 60 12.87 1.60 -17.86
C GLN A 60 11.57 1.81 -17.05
N GLN A 61 10.91 2.96 -17.23
CA GLN A 61 9.61 3.23 -16.57
C GLN A 61 8.54 2.23 -17.00
N SER A 62 8.46 1.90 -18.29
CA SER A 62 7.51 0.90 -18.78
C SER A 62 7.78 -0.49 -18.21
N ALA A 63 9.05 -0.91 -18.11
CA ALA A 63 9.42 -2.18 -17.51
C ALA A 63 9.08 -2.21 -16.01
N LEU A 64 9.34 -1.12 -15.30
CA LEU A 64 9.03 -1.00 -13.88
C LEU A 64 7.53 -1.11 -13.63
N LEU A 65 6.71 -0.39 -14.39
CA LEU A 65 5.24 -0.48 -14.29
C LEU A 65 4.74 -1.91 -14.49
N GLY A 66 5.26 -2.62 -15.48
CA GLY A 66 4.87 -4.02 -15.73
C GLY A 66 5.21 -4.94 -14.54
N VAL A 67 6.36 -4.75 -13.90
CA VAL A 67 6.73 -5.49 -12.68
C VAL A 67 5.78 -5.12 -11.53
N LEU A 68 5.54 -3.84 -11.31
CA LEU A 68 4.69 -3.36 -10.20
C LEU A 68 3.23 -3.83 -10.35
N GLU A 69 2.68 -3.81 -11.56
CA GLU A 69 1.34 -4.32 -11.86
C GLU A 69 1.25 -5.82 -11.59
N GLN A 70 2.19 -6.60 -12.11
CA GLN A 70 2.26 -8.04 -11.87
C GLN A 70 2.35 -8.36 -10.37
N GLU A 71 3.18 -7.64 -9.63
CA GLU A 71 3.36 -7.90 -8.20
C GLU A 71 2.13 -7.51 -7.38
N TRP A 72 1.48 -6.40 -7.71
CA TRP A 72 0.21 -6.00 -7.11
C TRP A 72 -0.87 -7.08 -7.32
N GLU A 73 -0.99 -7.63 -8.53
CA GLU A 73 -1.95 -8.70 -8.83
C GLU A 73 -1.61 -10.02 -8.14
N SER A 74 -0.32 -10.31 -7.93
CA SER A 74 0.14 -11.61 -7.44
C SER A 74 -0.25 -11.90 -5.99
N GLY A 75 -0.38 -10.86 -5.16
CA GLY A 75 -0.53 -11.01 -3.71
C GLY A 75 0.64 -11.76 -3.04
N SER A 76 1.84 -11.69 -3.62
CA SER A 76 3.03 -12.39 -3.11
C SER A 76 3.37 -11.93 -1.68
N PRO A 77 3.87 -12.84 -0.82
CA PRO A 77 4.28 -12.47 0.53
C PRO A 77 5.55 -11.61 0.53
N GLY A 78 5.70 -10.76 1.55
CA GLY A 78 6.86 -9.88 1.72
C GLY A 78 8.21 -10.59 1.70
N THR A 79 8.27 -11.83 2.19
CA THR A 79 9.48 -12.67 2.17
C THR A 79 10.02 -12.93 0.77
N LYS A 80 9.21 -12.82 -0.29
CA LYS A 80 9.68 -12.86 -1.68
C LYS A 80 10.66 -11.72 -1.98
N TYR A 81 10.34 -10.52 -1.52
CA TYR A 81 11.13 -9.31 -1.77
C TYR A 81 12.31 -9.21 -0.80
N ALA A 82 12.14 -9.71 0.43
CA ALA A 82 13.13 -9.68 1.50
C ALA A 82 14.05 -10.92 1.56
N GLU A 83 14.23 -11.66 0.46
CA GLU A 83 15.09 -12.86 0.39
C GLU A 83 14.81 -13.92 1.49
N GLY A 84 13.54 -14.06 1.88
CA GLY A 84 13.10 -15.01 2.90
C GLY A 84 13.10 -14.48 4.34
N VAL A 85 13.49 -13.23 4.57
CA VAL A 85 13.52 -12.61 5.90
C VAL A 85 12.15 -12.04 6.27
N GLU A 86 11.73 -12.25 7.52
CA GLU A 86 10.51 -11.68 8.10
C GLU A 86 10.81 -10.29 8.69
N GLU A 87 10.55 -9.24 7.92
CA GLU A 87 10.77 -7.84 8.29
C GLU A 87 9.82 -6.88 7.58
N SER A 88 9.93 -5.57 7.85
CA SER A 88 9.22 -4.56 7.06
C SER A 88 9.84 -4.49 5.66
N TRP A 89 9.05 -4.72 4.63
CA TRP A 89 9.55 -5.03 3.29
C TRP A 89 9.22 -3.96 2.24
N CYS A 90 8.84 -2.74 2.64
CA CYS A 90 8.50 -1.68 1.69
C CYS A 90 9.72 -1.24 0.84
N ALA A 91 10.89 -1.06 1.45
CA ALA A 91 12.12 -0.74 0.71
C ALA A 91 12.70 -1.96 -0.03
N ASP A 92 12.51 -3.16 0.52
CA ASP A 92 12.81 -4.41 -0.18
C ASP A 92 12.01 -4.54 -1.48
N PHE A 93 10.72 -4.24 -1.44
CA PHE A 93 9.85 -4.26 -2.63
C PHE A 93 10.35 -3.31 -3.73
N VAL A 94 10.73 -2.09 -3.37
CA VAL A 94 11.28 -1.11 -4.33
C VAL A 94 12.61 -1.60 -4.89
N SER A 95 13.56 -1.98 -4.03
CA SER A 95 14.90 -2.42 -4.49
C SER A 95 14.83 -3.71 -5.31
N TRP A 96 13.94 -4.64 -4.96
CA TRP A 96 13.67 -5.86 -5.72
C TRP A 96 13.09 -5.53 -7.10
N SER A 97 12.13 -4.61 -7.18
CA SER A 97 11.49 -4.20 -8.45
C SER A 97 12.51 -3.58 -9.41
N MET A 98 13.39 -2.73 -8.88
CA MET A 98 14.48 -2.12 -9.66
C MET A 98 15.53 -3.15 -10.11
N ASN A 99 15.79 -4.16 -9.29
CA ASN A 99 16.63 -5.29 -9.67
C ASN A 99 15.99 -6.13 -10.81
N GLN A 100 14.67 -6.34 -10.81
CA GLN A 100 13.99 -7.12 -11.86
C GLN A 100 14.09 -6.50 -13.25
N ILE A 101 14.15 -5.17 -13.33
CA ILE A 101 14.24 -4.44 -14.61
C ILE A 101 15.69 -4.20 -15.06
N GLY A 102 16.68 -4.77 -14.34
CA GLY A 102 18.10 -4.65 -14.68
C GLY A 102 18.75 -3.33 -14.28
N THR A 103 18.12 -2.54 -13.40
CA THR A 103 18.68 -1.30 -12.84
C THR A 103 18.77 -1.41 -11.31
N PRO A 104 19.57 -2.35 -10.80
CA PRO A 104 19.65 -2.59 -9.35
C PRO A 104 20.21 -1.36 -8.64
N PHE A 105 19.68 -1.11 -7.45
CA PHE A 105 20.32 -0.17 -6.52
C PHE A 105 21.65 -0.74 -6.01
N SER A 106 22.38 0.08 -5.25
CA SER A 106 23.60 -0.36 -4.58
C SER A 106 23.53 0.07 -3.13
N ASN A 107 23.26 -0.89 -2.25
CA ASN A 107 23.19 -0.67 -0.81
C ASN A 107 24.50 -0.02 -0.31
N PRO A 108 24.47 1.18 0.28
CA PRO A 108 25.66 1.89 0.74
C PRO A 108 26.50 1.11 1.76
N ASN A 109 25.88 0.21 2.52
CA ASN A 109 26.53 -0.53 3.60
C ASN A 109 27.06 -1.91 3.19
N SER A 110 26.53 -2.51 2.12
CA SER A 110 26.87 -3.88 1.72
C SER A 110 27.28 -4.05 0.25
N GLY A 111 26.98 -3.07 -0.61
CA GLY A 111 27.13 -3.16 -2.06
C GLY A 111 26.14 -4.12 -2.75
N SER A 112 25.22 -4.73 -2.00
CA SER A 112 24.14 -5.56 -2.57
C SER A 112 23.08 -4.72 -3.27
N TRP A 113 22.30 -5.32 -4.18
CA TRP A 113 21.13 -4.67 -4.77
C TRP A 113 20.04 -4.37 -3.73
N ARG A 114 19.99 -5.20 -2.68
CA ARG A 114 18.92 -5.19 -1.68
C ARG A 114 19.11 -4.06 -0.68
N ILE A 115 18.09 -3.22 -0.54
CA ILE A 115 18.04 -2.15 0.46
C ILE A 115 16.78 -2.34 1.33
N PRO A 116 16.91 -2.92 2.54
CA PRO A 116 15.75 -3.28 3.37
C PRO A 116 15.17 -2.10 4.16
N GLY A 117 15.95 -1.04 4.39
CA GLY A 117 15.56 0.11 5.20
C GLY A 117 15.26 1.34 4.35
N VAL A 118 14.17 2.04 4.68
CA VAL A 118 13.79 3.30 4.02
C VAL A 118 14.85 4.38 4.22
N TYR A 119 15.42 4.47 5.42
CA TYR A 119 16.52 5.40 5.69
C TYR A 119 17.76 5.08 4.83
N THR A 120 18.16 3.82 4.73
CA THR A 120 19.25 3.39 3.84
C THR A 120 18.94 3.64 2.36
N LEU A 121 17.68 3.55 1.96
CA LEU A 121 17.24 3.89 0.61
C LEU A 121 17.35 5.39 0.33
N GLN A 122 17.02 6.24 1.31
CA GLN A 122 17.29 7.68 1.23
C GLN A 122 18.79 7.94 1.07
N GLU A 123 19.64 7.35 1.92
CA GLU A 123 21.10 7.48 1.84
C GLU A 123 21.63 7.06 0.45
N TYR A 124 21.06 6.00 -0.14
CA TYR A 124 21.39 5.59 -1.50
C TYR A 124 21.07 6.70 -2.51
N TYR A 125 19.85 7.24 -2.51
CA TYR A 125 19.48 8.31 -3.43
C TYR A 125 20.33 9.57 -3.24
N GLU A 126 20.63 9.95 -2.00
CA GLU A 126 21.54 11.05 -1.70
C GLU A 126 22.95 10.80 -2.23
N SER A 127 23.45 9.55 -2.11
CA SER A 127 24.80 9.19 -2.57
C SER A 127 24.99 9.24 -4.09
N VAL A 128 23.90 9.17 -4.85
CA VAL A 128 23.90 9.24 -6.32
C VAL A 128 23.27 10.54 -6.85
N ASP A 129 23.13 11.56 -6.00
CA ASP A 129 22.53 12.87 -6.33
C ASP A 129 21.11 12.77 -6.92
N ALA A 130 20.34 11.75 -6.50
CA ALA A 130 18.99 11.46 -6.95
C ALA A 130 17.92 11.69 -5.87
N PHE A 131 18.25 12.33 -4.76
CA PHE A 131 17.29 12.68 -3.72
C PHE A 131 16.83 14.13 -3.85
N VAL A 132 15.51 14.33 -3.89
CA VAL A 132 14.86 15.64 -3.88
C VAL A 132 14.10 15.82 -2.57
N PRO A 133 14.55 16.69 -1.64
CA PRO A 133 13.82 16.95 -0.41
C PRO A 133 12.41 17.48 -0.67
N TYR A 134 11.46 17.10 0.18
CA TYR A 134 10.09 17.60 0.07
C TYR A 134 10.01 19.12 0.28
N GLY A 135 9.09 19.78 -0.43
CA GLY A 135 8.92 21.24 -0.41
C GLY A 135 9.77 22.01 -1.43
N GLN A 136 10.59 21.32 -2.23
CA GLN A 136 11.21 21.89 -3.42
C GLN A 136 10.21 21.97 -4.58
N ASP A 137 10.48 22.85 -5.56
CA ASP A 137 9.71 22.92 -6.81
C ASP A 137 10.05 21.73 -7.72
N TYR A 138 9.49 20.58 -7.37
CA TYR A 138 9.68 19.31 -8.07
C TYR A 138 8.34 18.63 -8.33
N GLN A 139 8.17 18.16 -9.55
CA GLN A 139 7.02 17.35 -9.97
C GLN A 139 7.48 15.90 -10.12
N PRO A 140 7.06 14.98 -9.23
CA PRO A 140 7.45 13.59 -9.31
C PRO A 140 6.90 12.95 -10.59
N LYS A 141 7.68 12.02 -11.12
CA LYS A 141 7.41 11.30 -12.37
C LYS A 141 7.10 9.85 -12.09
N VAL A 142 6.57 9.17 -13.10
CA VAL A 142 6.38 7.72 -13.07
C VAL A 142 7.71 7.03 -12.73
N GLY A 143 7.69 6.15 -11.74
CA GLY A 143 8.85 5.39 -11.27
C GLY A 143 9.66 6.08 -10.17
N ASP A 144 9.50 7.39 -9.96
CA ASP A 144 10.09 8.04 -8.78
C ASP A 144 9.52 7.40 -7.51
N THR A 145 10.30 7.42 -6.43
CA THR A 145 9.83 7.01 -5.11
C THR A 145 9.43 8.22 -4.28
N ILE A 146 8.41 8.05 -3.45
CA ILE A 146 8.05 8.99 -2.38
C ILE A 146 8.41 8.35 -1.04
N LEU A 147 9.23 9.04 -0.25
CA LEU A 147 9.73 8.56 1.04
C LEU A 147 8.99 9.27 2.18
N TYR A 148 8.59 8.51 3.19
CA TYR A 148 7.88 8.98 4.37
C TYR A 148 8.68 8.71 5.64
N GLY A 149 8.57 9.61 6.61
CA GLY A 149 9.11 9.47 7.95
C GLY A 149 8.06 9.02 8.96
N ASP A 150 8.48 8.80 10.21
CA ASP A 150 7.67 8.20 11.27
C ASP A 150 6.34 8.92 11.59
N SER A 151 6.23 10.21 11.27
CA SER A 151 5.02 11.00 11.49
C SER A 151 3.94 10.84 10.42
N SER A 152 4.26 10.13 9.32
CA SER A 152 3.33 9.82 8.25
C SER A 152 2.29 8.79 8.71
N PRO A 153 1.05 8.82 8.15
CA PRO A 153 0.10 7.73 8.34
C PRO A 153 0.63 6.36 7.89
N PHE A 154 1.61 6.33 6.99
CA PHE A 154 2.32 5.12 6.57
C PHE A 154 3.42 4.68 7.56
N GLY A 155 3.76 5.49 8.55
CA GLY A 155 5.02 5.38 9.30
C GLY A 155 6.24 5.68 8.41
N GLN A 156 7.43 5.27 8.83
CA GLN A 156 8.59 5.28 7.96
C GLN A 156 8.39 4.29 6.81
N HIS A 157 8.26 4.81 5.59
CA HIS A 157 7.77 4.02 4.45
C HIS A 157 8.25 4.56 3.11
N VAL A 158 8.02 3.79 2.05
CA VAL A 158 8.29 4.21 0.67
C VAL A 158 7.24 3.64 -0.28
N ASN A 159 6.78 4.47 -1.20
CA ASN A 159 6.00 4.04 -2.37
C ASN A 159 6.72 4.42 -3.67
N VAL A 160 6.34 3.78 -4.78
CA VAL A 160 6.66 4.18 -6.14
C VAL A 160 5.49 4.99 -6.72
N VAL A 161 5.77 6.08 -7.43
CA VAL A 161 4.81 6.91 -8.13
C VAL A 161 4.43 6.25 -9.46
N LEU A 162 3.15 6.01 -9.68
CA LEU A 162 2.60 5.46 -10.92
C LEU A 162 2.04 6.54 -11.83
N VAL A 163 1.44 7.59 -11.26
CA VAL A 163 0.83 8.72 -11.96
C VAL A 163 1.03 9.98 -11.15
N ASN A 164 1.28 11.10 -11.83
CA ASN A 164 1.16 12.45 -11.27
C ASN A 164 0.15 13.24 -12.13
N ASP A 165 -1.06 13.43 -11.61
CA ASP A 165 -2.11 14.20 -12.25
C ASP A 165 -2.26 15.54 -11.52
N GLY A 166 -1.53 16.55 -12.01
CA GLY A 166 -1.60 17.91 -11.48
C GLY A 166 -1.24 18.03 -9.98
N GLY A 167 -0.34 17.19 -9.48
CA GLY A 167 0.04 17.14 -8.07
C GLY A 167 -0.75 16.12 -7.23
N THR A 168 -1.75 15.45 -7.81
CA THR A 168 -2.35 14.26 -7.20
C THR A 168 -1.58 13.03 -7.65
N LEU A 169 -1.03 12.27 -6.70
CA LEU A 169 -0.21 11.12 -7.00
C LEU A 169 -1.03 9.84 -6.87
N THR A 170 -0.89 8.94 -7.84
CA THR A 170 -1.18 7.52 -7.61
C THR A 170 0.12 6.80 -7.35
N THR A 171 0.18 6.05 -6.25
CA THR A 171 1.37 5.37 -5.77
C THR A 171 1.10 3.89 -5.50
N VAL A 172 2.15 3.08 -5.56
CA VAL A 172 2.13 1.66 -5.17
C VAL A 172 3.19 1.41 -4.12
N GLY A 173 2.85 0.68 -3.07
CA GLY A 173 3.79 0.31 -2.01
C GLY A 173 3.64 -1.14 -1.59
N GLY A 174 4.74 -1.70 -1.11
CA GLY A 174 4.74 -2.97 -0.40
C GLY A 174 4.57 -2.76 1.11
N ASN A 175 4.28 -3.84 1.84
CA ASN A 175 4.11 -3.88 3.29
C ASN A 175 2.97 -3.01 3.85
N GLU A 176 1.99 -2.67 3.01
CA GLU A 176 0.80 -1.91 3.41
C GLU A 176 -0.28 -2.90 3.80
N ASN A 177 -0.59 -2.97 5.10
CA ASN A 177 -1.38 -4.07 5.67
C ASN A 177 -0.83 -5.47 5.28
N ASN A 178 0.49 -5.58 5.16
CA ASN A 178 1.21 -6.75 4.67
C ASN A 178 0.81 -7.18 3.24
N LYS A 179 0.46 -6.22 2.38
CA LYS A 179 0.14 -6.40 0.95
C LYS A 179 0.89 -5.38 0.10
N VAL A 180 0.82 -5.56 -1.21
CA VAL A 180 1.09 -4.50 -2.18
C VAL A 180 -0.22 -3.72 -2.38
N MET A 181 -0.26 -2.43 -2.05
CA MET A 181 -1.47 -1.61 -2.17
C MET A 181 -1.25 -0.38 -3.06
N LEU A 182 -2.36 0.21 -3.49
CA LEU A 182 -2.40 1.37 -4.37
C LEU A 182 -3.07 2.51 -3.63
N HIS A 183 -2.44 3.68 -3.63
CA HIS A 183 -2.99 4.87 -2.99
C HIS A 183 -3.11 6.02 -3.99
N ARG A 184 -4.19 6.78 -3.90
CA ARG A 184 -4.28 8.12 -4.48
C ARG A 184 -4.18 9.14 -3.36
N ILE A 185 -3.18 10.00 -3.45
CA ILE A 185 -2.87 11.00 -2.41
C ILE A 185 -2.65 12.39 -3.02
N VAL A 186 -2.94 13.41 -2.22
CA VAL A 186 -2.47 14.77 -2.46
C VAL A 186 -1.31 15.00 -1.49
N PRO A 187 -0.04 15.13 -1.94
CA PRO A 187 1.12 15.20 -1.05
C PRO A 187 1.02 16.29 0.02
N SER A 188 0.41 17.44 -0.29
CA SER A 188 0.22 18.53 0.68
C SER A 188 -0.72 18.17 1.84
N GLU A 189 -1.53 17.12 1.70
CA GLU A 189 -2.46 16.63 2.71
C GLU A 189 -1.88 15.44 3.51
N VAL A 190 -0.73 14.91 3.10
CA VAL A 190 -0.05 13.79 3.77
C VAL A 190 1.12 14.34 4.60
N PRO A 191 1.03 14.32 5.94
CA PRO A 191 2.14 14.74 6.78
C PRO A 191 3.30 13.74 6.71
N GLY A 192 4.50 14.19 7.07
CA GLY A 192 5.65 13.30 7.22
C GLY A 192 6.30 12.82 5.93
N ILE A 193 6.00 13.43 4.77
CA ILE A 193 6.78 13.22 3.54
C ILE A 193 8.18 13.79 3.75
N VAL A 194 9.20 12.98 3.45
CA VAL A 194 10.62 13.33 3.57
C VAL A 194 11.15 13.87 2.24
N GLY A 195 10.81 13.22 1.13
CA GLY A 195 11.24 13.64 -0.20
C GLY A 195 10.96 12.59 -1.25
N PHE A 196 11.61 12.77 -2.40
CA PHE A 196 11.49 11.89 -3.55
C PHE A 196 12.86 11.32 -3.93
N GLY A 197 12.91 10.04 -4.29
CA GLY A 197 14.04 9.44 -4.97
C GLY A 197 13.75 9.33 -6.47
N VAL A 198 14.58 9.94 -7.31
CA VAL A 198 14.35 10.01 -8.76
C VAL A 198 15.06 8.87 -9.51
N ILE A 199 14.47 8.38 -10.60
CA ILE A 199 15.03 7.30 -11.43
C ILE A 199 15.29 7.69 -12.89
#